data_AF-A0A520QH66-F1
#
_entry.id   AF-A0A520QH66-F1
#
_cell.length_a   1.000
_cell.length_b   1.000
_cell.length_c   1.000
_cell.angle_alpha   90.00
_cell.angle_beta   90.00
_cell.angle_gamma   90.00
#
_symmetry.space_group_name_H-M   'P 1'
#
loop_
_entity.id
_entity.type
_entity.pdbx_description
1 polymer ?
#
loop_
_entity_poly.entity_id
_entity_poly.type
_entity_poly.pdbx_seq_one_letter_code
_entity_poly.pdbx_strand_id
1 'polypeptide(L)'
;DDLADEIDGEVWVGGPVAPDTGWVLFDPTSGETDEVDALRIAPRVAVSASRIFLEQIAEGGGPERYAVLLGYAGWGPDQLDDELREGSWIPIDIDPKIIFDLPPEERWSAALATLGIDPARFGRLGVAEA
;
A
#
# COMPACT_ATOMS: atom_id res chain seq x y z
N ASP A 1 -15.94 20.39 -14.88
CA ASP A 1 -15.45 18.99 -14.93
C ASP A 1 -13.99 19.11 -15.33
N ASP A 2 -13.22 19.78 -14.46
CA ASP A 2 -11.94 20.44 -14.81
C ASP A 2 -10.81 20.07 -13.84
N LEU A 3 -11.07 19.16 -12.88
CA LEU A 3 -10.11 18.73 -11.85
C LEU A 3 -9.26 17.53 -12.30
N ALA A 4 -9.61 16.89 -13.41
CA ALA A 4 -8.95 15.66 -13.87
C ALA A 4 -7.60 15.94 -14.58
N ASP A 5 -7.38 17.16 -15.06
CA ASP A 5 -6.22 17.51 -15.89
C ASP A 5 -5.04 18.10 -15.09
N GLU A 6 -5.17 18.29 -13.77
CA GLU A 6 -4.17 19.00 -12.95
C GLU A 6 -3.52 18.14 -11.84
N ILE A 7 -3.93 16.88 -11.66
CA ILE A 7 -3.34 15.97 -10.67
C ILE A 7 -2.45 14.96 -11.39
N ASP A 8 -1.14 15.22 -11.40
CA ASP A 8 -0.09 14.31 -11.89
C ASP A 8 0.18 13.18 -10.88
N GLY A 9 -0.86 12.43 -10.52
CA GLY A 9 -0.84 11.41 -9.46
C GLY A 9 -1.38 10.06 -9.93
N GLU A 10 -0.58 9.01 -9.77
CA GLU A 10 -1.01 7.64 -10.05
C GLU A 10 -1.99 7.14 -8.98
N VAL A 11 -3.19 6.69 -9.41
CA VAL A 11 -4.21 6.09 -8.55
C VAL A 11 -4.12 4.57 -8.62
N TRP A 12 -4.00 3.94 -7.46
CA TRP A 12 -3.84 2.50 -7.32
C TRP A 12 -5.16 1.79 -7.02
N VAL A 13 -5.26 0.53 -7.41
CA VAL A 13 -6.33 -0.35 -6.94
C VAL A 13 -5.89 -0.97 -5.61
N GLY A 14 -6.51 -0.54 -4.51
CA GLY A 14 -6.22 -1.05 -3.16
C GLY A 14 -6.87 -2.41 -2.89
N GLY A 15 -7.96 -2.73 -3.59
CA GLY A 15 -8.59 -4.05 -3.55
C GLY A 15 -10.06 -4.03 -3.96
N PRO A 16 -10.73 -5.19 -3.90
CA PRO A 16 -12.08 -5.35 -4.45
C PRO A 16 -13.20 -4.79 -3.55
N VAL A 17 -12.91 -4.49 -2.28
CA VAL A 17 -13.92 -4.02 -1.32
C VAL A 17 -14.04 -2.51 -1.39
N ALA A 18 -15.28 -2.01 -1.42
CA ALA A 18 -15.61 -0.58 -1.48
C ALA A 18 -14.83 0.19 -2.57
N PRO A 19 -14.93 -0.21 -3.85
CA PRO A 19 -14.11 0.34 -4.93
C PRO A 19 -14.28 1.84 -5.15
N ASP A 20 -15.40 2.40 -4.68
CA ASP A 20 -15.70 3.85 -4.77
C ASP A 20 -15.11 4.66 -3.59
N THR A 21 -14.42 4.01 -2.65
CA THR A 21 -13.79 4.68 -1.49
C THR A 21 -12.33 4.97 -1.77
N GLY A 22 -11.95 6.24 -1.66
CA GLY A 22 -10.57 6.71 -1.78
C GLY A 22 -9.82 6.67 -0.45
N TRP A 23 -8.56 6.26 -0.52
CA TRP A 23 -7.61 6.23 0.59
C TRP A 23 -6.33 6.95 0.20
N VAL A 24 -5.77 7.69 1.14
CA VAL A 24 -4.41 8.23 1.04
C VAL A 24 -3.53 7.45 2.00
N LEU A 25 -2.58 6.70 1.46
CA LEU A 25 -1.50 6.07 2.21
C LEU A 25 -0.27 6.98 2.13
N PHE A 26 0.31 7.38 3.25
CA PHE A 26 1.37 8.39 3.25
C PHE A 26 2.38 8.22 4.38
N ASP A 27 3.54 8.85 4.22
CA ASP A 27 4.54 8.99 5.27
C ASP A 27 4.28 10.30 6.06
N PRO A 28 3.79 10.24 7.30
CA PRO A 28 3.47 11.41 8.11
C PRO A 28 4.71 12.19 8.58
N THR A 29 5.91 11.72 8.24
CA THR A 29 7.18 12.43 8.50
C THR A 29 7.69 13.19 7.28
N SER A 30 6.98 13.10 6.15
CA SER A 30 7.44 13.61 4.85
C SER A 30 6.77 14.91 4.40
N GLY A 31 6.57 15.89 5.28
CA GLY A 31 5.96 17.16 4.88
C GLY A 31 4.89 17.61 5.88
N GLU A 32 3.94 18.42 5.42
CA GLU A 32 2.91 19.00 6.28
C GLU A 32 1.71 18.06 6.39
N THR A 33 1.65 17.29 7.48
CA THR A 33 0.54 16.38 7.75
C THR A 33 -0.08 16.61 9.13
N ASP A 34 0.16 17.78 9.71
CA ASP A 34 -0.41 18.15 11.00
C ASP A 34 -1.94 18.31 10.84
N GLU A 35 -2.69 17.81 11.83
CA GLU A 35 -4.17 17.90 11.89
C GLU A 35 -4.95 17.01 10.89
N VAL A 36 -4.27 16.10 10.18
CA VAL A 36 -4.96 15.12 9.33
C VAL A 36 -5.65 14.05 10.18
N ASP A 37 -6.94 13.82 9.93
CA ASP A 37 -7.65 12.64 10.46
C ASP A 37 -7.12 11.37 9.77
N ALA A 38 -6.19 10.70 10.43
CA ALA A 38 -5.47 9.56 9.90
C ALA A 38 -5.25 8.48 10.95
N LEU A 39 -5.27 7.23 10.49
CA LEU A 39 -4.84 6.07 11.27
C LEU A 39 -3.33 5.87 11.07
N ARG A 40 -2.55 6.03 12.14
CA ARG A 40 -1.11 5.67 12.14
C ARG A 40 -0.94 4.15 12.23
N ILE A 41 -0.35 3.56 11.19
CA ILE A 41 -0.05 2.11 11.11
C ILE A 41 1.36 1.83 11.62
N ALA A 42 2.32 2.67 11.23
CA ALA A 42 3.73 2.60 11.63
C ALA A 42 4.32 4.02 11.74
N PRO A 43 5.54 4.20 12.28
CA PRO A 43 6.14 5.53 12.44
C PRO A 43 6.19 6.37 11.16
N ARG A 44 6.33 5.71 9.99
CA ARG A 44 6.41 6.33 8.67
C ARG A 44 5.29 5.87 7.72
N VAL A 45 4.19 5.34 8.26
CA VAL A 45 3.06 4.87 7.45
C VAL A 45 1.75 5.22 8.17
N ALA A 46 0.94 6.04 7.52
CA ALA A 46 -0.40 6.40 7.96
C ALA A 46 -1.38 6.30 6.80
N VAL A 47 -2.66 6.11 7.11
CA VAL A 47 -3.74 6.07 6.13
C VAL A 47 -4.87 7.01 6.52
N SER A 48 -5.45 7.71 5.54
CA SER A 48 -6.60 8.59 5.73
C SER A 48 -7.64 8.36 4.63
N ALA A 49 -8.92 8.49 4.98
CA ALA A 49 -10.03 8.59 4.03
C ALA A 49 -10.59 10.02 3.94
N SER A 50 -9.86 11.01 4.49
CA SER A 50 -10.30 12.40 4.51
C SER A 50 -10.28 13.02 3.12
N ARG A 51 -11.45 13.44 2.64
CA ARG A 51 -11.56 14.20 1.38
C ARG A 51 -10.77 15.50 1.43
N ILE A 52 -10.78 16.21 2.56
CA ILE A 52 -10.05 17.48 2.72
C ILE A 52 -8.56 17.25 2.54
N PHE A 53 -8.04 16.13 3.06
CA PHE A 53 -6.63 15.80 2.91
C PHE A 53 -6.26 15.46 1.45
N LEU A 54 -7.15 14.77 0.74
CA LEU A 54 -6.97 14.53 -0.70
C LEU A 54 -6.97 15.85 -1.51
N GLU A 55 -7.85 16.79 -1.15
CA GLU A 55 -7.89 18.13 -1.78
C GLU A 55 -6.60 18.91 -1.49
N GLN A 56 -6.08 18.87 -0.26
CA GLN A 56 -4.80 19.50 0.10
C GLN A 56 -3.64 18.96 -0.75
N ILE A 57 -3.61 17.64 -0.99
CA ILE A 57 -2.60 17.00 -1.85
C ILE A 57 -2.75 17.44 -3.30
N ALA A 58 -3.99 17.52 -3.80
CA ALA A 58 -4.28 18.00 -5.15
C ALA A 58 -3.82 19.45 -5.37
N GLU A 59 -3.86 20.28 -4.32
CA GLU A 59 -3.37 21.66 -4.35
C GLU A 59 -1.84 21.77 -4.21
N GLY A 60 -1.12 20.65 -4.13
CA GLY A 60 0.34 20.59 -4.02
C GLY A 60 0.87 20.70 -2.58
N GLY A 61 0.00 20.65 -1.57
CA GLY A 61 0.36 20.55 -0.16
C GLY A 61 0.46 19.11 0.34
N GLY A 62 0.63 18.93 1.65
CA GLY A 62 0.61 17.61 2.27
C GLY A 62 1.98 16.90 2.31
N PRO A 63 2.00 15.56 2.34
CA PRO A 63 3.22 14.78 2.35
C PRO A 63 3.86 14.68 0.96
N GLU A 64 5.18 14.70 0.90
CA GLU A 64 6.01 14.42 -0.28
C GLU A 64 5.93 12.95 -0.71
N ARG A 65 5.67 12.02 0.23
CA ARG A 65 5.52 10.60 -0.05
C ARG A 65 4.09 10.13 0.24
N TYR A 66 3.35 9.83 -0.80
CA TYR A 66 2.01 9.27 -0.70
C TYR A 66 1.65 8.36 -1.88
N ALA A 67 0.58 7.59 -1.70
CA ALA A 67 -0.12 6.85 -2.73
C ALA A 67 -1.62 7.01 -2.52
N VAL A 68 -2.36 7.24 -3.60
CA VAL A 68 -3.82 7.28 -3.60
C VAL A 68 -4.33 5.91 -4.03
N LEU A 69 -5.23 5.31 -3.25
CA LEU A 69 -5.81 4.00 -3.53
C LEU A 69 -7.33 4.07 -3.59
N LEU A 70 -7.93 3.27 -4.47
CA LEU A 70 -9.36 3.01 -4.52
C LEU A 70 -9.67 1.60 -4.02
N GLY A 71 -10.60 1.51 -3.07
CA GLY A 71 -10.95 0.27 -2.40
C GLY A 71 -9.84 -0.29 -1.52
N TYR A 72 -10.09 -1.48 -0.96
CA TYR A 72 -9.15 -2.19 -0.09
C TYR A 72 -9.35 -3.71 -0.16
N ALA A 73 -8.34 -4.46 0.29
CA ALA A 73 -8.46 -5.88 0.56
C ALA A 73 -9.01 -6.07 1.99
N GLY A 74 -10.09 -6.84 2.11
CA GLY A 74 -10.74 -7.11 3.39
C GLY A 74 -10.80 -8.61 3.65
N TRP A 75 -10.70 -8.97 4.93
CA TRP A 75 -10.85 -10.34 5.40
C TRP A 75 -12.11 -10.46 6.25
N GLY A 76 -12.83 -11.56 6.07
CA GLY A 76 -13.87 -11.97 7.01
C GLY A 76 -13.29 -12.39 8.36
N PRO A 77 -14.15 -12.67 9.36
CA PRO A 77 -13.73 -13.21 10.65
C PRO A 77 -12.84 -14.44 10.47
N ASP A 78 -11.71 -14.50 11.18
CA ASP A 78 -10.72 -15.58 11.20
C ASP A 78 -10.05 -15.91 9.84
N GLN A 79 -10.50 -15.32 8.72
CA GLN A 79 -10.03 -15.66 7.38
C GLN A 79 -8.52 -15.39 7.19
N LEU A 80 -8.02 -14.25 7.66
CA LEU A 80 -6.59 -13.92 7.54
C LEU A 80 -5.73 -14.93 8.33
N ASP A 81 -6.19 -15.32 9.52
CA ASP A 81 -5.48 -16.30 10.35
C ASP A 81 -5.43 -17.68 9.68
N ASP A 82 -6.52 -18.10 9.03
CA ASP A 82 -6.58 -19.35 8.28
C ASP A 82 -5.67 -19.31 7.04
N GLU A 83 -5.71 -18.22 6.27
CA GLU A 83 -4.84 -18.05 5.09
C GLU A 83 -3.35 -18.02 5.47
N LEU A 84 -3.00 -17.45 6.64
CA LEU A 84 -1.65 -17.50 7.19
C LEU A 84 -1.24 -18.93 7.56
N ARG A 85 -2.13 -19.73 8.15
CA ARG A 85 -1.87 -21.14 8.49
C ARG A 85 -1.69 -22.01 7.24
N GLU A 86 -2.42 -21.70 6.18
CA GLU A 86 -2.32 -22.38 4.88
C GLU A 86 -1.04 -22.00 4.10
N GLY A 87 -0.32 -20.96 4.54
CA GLY A 87 0.88 -20.48 3.87
C GLY A 87 0.61 -19.63 2.63
N SER A 88 -0.62 -19.11 2.49
CA SER A 88 -1.01 -18.21 1.41
C SER A 88 -0.34 -16.83 1.52
N TRP A 89 0.05 -16.44 2.74
CA TRP A 89 0.73 -15.18 3.03
C TRP A 89 2.06 -15.40 3.76
N ILE A 90 3.04 -14.56 3.44
CA ILE A 90 4.34 -14.51 4.13
C ILE A 90 4.48 -13.12 4.75
N PRO A 91 4.27 -12.95 6.07
CA PRO A 91 4.37 -11.65 6.71
C PRO A 91 5.82 -11.18 6.80
N ILE A 92 6.02 -9.88 6.58
CA ILE A 92 7.29 -9.19 6.76
C ILE A 92 7.08 -7.92 7.59
N ASP A 93 8.16 -7.40 8.16
CA ASP A 93 8.12 -6.07 8.80
C ASP A 93 7.85 -4.98 7.76
N ILE A 94 7.16 -3.93 8.18
CA ILE A 94 6.85 -2.78 7.33
C ILE A 94 8.14 -2.03 6.98
N ASP A 95 8.46 -1.94 5.69
CA ASP A 95 9.52 -1.07 5.16
C ASP A 95 8.92 0.05 4.29
N PRO A 96 8.95 1.32 4.75
CA PRO A 96 8.46 2.46 3.99
C PRO A 96 9.12 2.63 2.62
N LYS A 97 10.36 2.14 2.43
CA LYS A 97 11.04 2.21 1.13
C LYS A 97 10.34 1.35 0.10
N ILE A 98 9.87 0.16 0.50
CA ILE A 98 9.12 -0.74 -0.38
C ILE A 98 7.78 -0.11 -0.76
N ILE A 99 7.16 0.64 0.15
CA ILE A 99 5.85 1.26 -0.07
C ILE A 99 5.96 2.48 -0.99
N PHE A 100 6.89 3.40 -0.70
CA PHE A 100 6.91 4.74 -1.30
C PHE A 100 8.05 5.00 -2.28
N ASP A 101 9.20 4.35 -2.10
CA ASP A 101 10.42 4.71 -2.84
C ASP A 101 10.68 3.77 -4.04
N LEU A 102 10.15 2.55 -4.02
CA LEU A 102 10.39 1.55 -5.08
C LEU A 102 9.32 1.57 -6.19
N PRO A 103 9.73 1.35 -7.46
CA PRO A 103 8.81 1.07 -8.55
C PRO A 103 7.93 -0.15 -8.22
N PRO A 104 6.64 -0.14 -8.61
CA PRO A 104 5.67 -1.20 -8.31
C PRO A 104 6.15 -2.61 -8.66
N GLU A 105 6.77 -2.77 -9.83
CA GLU A 105 7.31 -4.02 -10.35
C GLU A 105 8.46 -4.59 -9.51
N GLU A 106 9.15 -3.75 -8.73
CA GLU A 106 10.25 -4.16 -7.86
C GLU A 106 9.79 -4.52 -6.44
N ARG A 107 8.63 -4.00 -6.00
CA ARG A 107 8.16 -4.11 -4.60
C ARG A 107 8.04 -5.55 -4.12
N TRP A 108 7.50 -6.44 -4.96
CA TRP A 108 7.33 -7.85 -4.60
C TRP A 108 8.67 -8.57 -4.40
N SER A 109 9.60 -8.36 -5.33
CA SER A 109 10.94 -8.96 -5.24
C SER A 109 11.72 -8.39 -4.04
N ALA A 110 11.61 -7.08 -3.79
CA ALA A 110 12.23 -6.43 -2.63
C ALA A 110 11.66 -6.96 -1.30
N ALA A 111 10.34 -7.15 -1.22
CA ALA A 111 9.68 -7.72 -0.05
C ALA A 111 10.23 -9.13 0.28
N LEU A 112 10.32 -10.02 -0.71
CA LEU A 112 10.89 -11.36 -0.53
C LEU A 112 12.38 -11.33 -0.16
N ALA A 113 13.14 -10.39 -0.73
CA ALA A 113 14.56 -10.23 -0.43
C ALA A 113 14.81 -9.87 1.05
N THR A 114 13.88 -9.21 1.74
CA THR A 114 14.00 -8.93 3.19
C THR A 114 14.07 -10.20 4.04
N LEU A 115 13.50 -11.30 3.54
CA LEU A 115 13.54 -12.63 4.17
C LEU A 115 14.72 -13.47 3.69
N GLY A 116 15.59 -12.92 2.83
CA GLY A 116 16.65 -13.66 2.15
C GLY A 116 16.13 -14.64 1.08
N ILE A 117 14.87 -14.48 0.64
CA ILE A 117 14.26 -15.31 -0.38
C ILE A 117 14.53 -14.68 -1.76
N ASP A 118 15.14 -15.46 -2.64
CA ASP A 118 15.30 -15.11 -4.05
C ASP A 118 14.07 -15.65 -4.84
N PRO A 119 13.24 -14.78 -5.43
CA PRO A 119 12.07 -15.21 -6.18
C PRO A 119 12.39 -16.15 -7.34
N ALA A 120 13.57 -16.03 -7.96
CA ALA A 120 14.02 -16.91 -9.03
C ALA A 120 14.28 -18.35 -8.56
N ARG A 121 14.37 -18.57 -7.24
CA ARG A 121 14.48 -19.92 -6.65
C ARG A 121 13.12 -20.55 -6.35
N PHE A 122 12.04 -19.77 -6.29
CA PHE A 122 10.69 -20.25 -5.96
C PHE A 122 10.05 -21.06 -7.11
N GLY A 123 10.37 -20.73 -8.37
CA GLY A 123 9.84 -21.42 -9.56
C GLY A 123 10.27 -22.89 -9.75
N ARG A 124 11.10 -23.46 -8.84
CA ARG A 124 11.56 -24.85 -8.91
C ARG A 124 10.89 -25.83 -7.94
N LEU A 125 9.97 -25.37 -7.08
CA LEU A 125 9.29 -26.22 -6.10
C LEU A 125 7.88 -26.70 -6.52
N GLY A 126 7.40 -26.35 -7.73
CA GLY A 126 6.01 -26.61 -8.16
C GLY A 126 5.80 -27.67 -9.25
N VAL A 127 6.84 -28.34 -9.76
CA VAL A 127 6.69 -29.42 -10.75
C VAL A 127 7.71 -30.54 -10.50
N ALA A 128 7.51 -31.26 -9.40
CA ALA A 128 7.99 -32.63 -9.30
C ALA A 128 6.75 -33.52 -9.35
N GLU A 129 6.59 -34.21 -10.49
CA GLU A 129 5.58 -35.24 -10.75
C GLU A 129 5.32 -36.15 -9.56
N ALA A 130 4.03 -36.43 -9.32
CA ALA A 130 3.54 -37.66 -8.72
C ALA A 130 2.36 -38.17 -9.55
#